data_AF-A0A9X1LDZ8-F1
#
_entry.id   AF-A0A9X1LDZ8-F1
#
_cell.length_a   1.000
_cell.length_b   1.000
_cell.length_c   1.000
_cell.angle_alpha   90.00
_cell.angle_beta   90.00
_cell.angle_gamma   90.00
#
_symmetry.space_group_name_H-M   'P 1'
#
loop_
_entity.id
_entity.type
_entity.pdbx_description
1 polymer ?
#
loop_
_entity_poly.entity_id
_entity_poly.type
_entity_poly.pdbx_seq_one_letter_code
_entity_poly.pdbx_strand_id
1 'polypeptide(L)'
;MVERQTRRPRTGEARFAAYLGAITAGLGDVRRAASARAYCTGLLLPGERKSVEPMAARIEPARVQAKHQSLHHVVAKAAWDDAALLRAVREQVLPAIERHGLVRYWIVDDTGFPKQGTHSVGVARQYCGQLGKQDNCQVAVSLSVANDQASLPIAYRLYLPEAWAADPVRRAKAEVP
;
A
#
# COMPACT_ATOMS: atom_id res chain seq x y z
N MET A 1 -37.21 -12.50 -0.29
CA MET A 1 -35.95 -11.93 -0.80
C MET A 1 -34.84 -12.53 0.05
N VAL A 2 -34.15 -13.56 -0.46
CA VAL A 2 -33.14 -14.30 0.33
C VAL A 2 -31.82 -13.53 0.21
N GLU A 3 -31.36 -12.93 1.29
CA GLU A 3 -29.98 -12.45 1.41
C GLU A 3 -29.05 -13.60 1.06
N ARG A 4 -28.29 -13.45 -0.02
CA ARG A 4 -27.18 -14.36 -0.31
C ARG A 4 -26.14 -14.17 0.78
N GLN A 5 -26.20 -14.98 1.84
CA GLN A 5 -25.09 -15.16 2.76
C GLN A 5 -23.91 -15.71 1.97
N THR A 6 -23.00 -14.83 1.55
CA THR A 6 -21.73 -15.20 0.94
C THR A 6 -20.95 -16.02 1.97
N ARG A 7 -20.94 -17.33 1.78
CA ARG A 7 -20.28 -18.29 2.67
C ARG A 7 -18.83 -17.86 2.93
N ARG A 8 -18.51 -17.56 4.20
CA ARG A 8 -17.17 -17.11 4.60
C ARG A 8 -16.12 -18.15 4.17
N PRO A 9 -14.99 -17.75 3.54
CA PRO A 9 -13.97 -18.70 3.10
C PRO A 9 -13.37 -19.46 4.28
N ARG A 10 -13.20 -20.78 4.12
CA ARG A 10 -12.83 -21.71 5.21
C ARG A 10 -11.35 -21.66 5.62
N THR A 11 -10.44 -21.30 4.71
CA THR A 11 -8.99 -21.22 4.98
C THR A 11 -8.48 -19.78 5.01
N GLY A 12 -7.34 -19.56 5.67
CA GLY A 12 -6.67 -18.25 5.68
C GLY A 12 -6.31 -17.77 4.27
N GLU A 13 -5.80 -18.67 3.44
CA GLU A 13 -5.48 -18.42 2.03
C GLU A 13 -6.72 -18.00 1.22
N ALA A 14 -7.85 -18.69 1.39
CA ALA A 14 -9.07 -18.34 0.68
C ALA A 14 -9.64 -16.99 1.14
N ARG A 15 -9.52 -16.66 2.44
CA ARG A 15 -9.88 -15.32 2.95
C ARG A 15 -8.97 -14.25 2.38
N PHE A 16 -7.67 -14.50 2.32
CA PHE A 16 -6.70 -13.58 1.75
C PHE A 16 -6.94 -13.36 0.26
N ALA A 17 -7.16 -14.42 -0.51
CA ALA A 17 -7.48 -14.34 -1.93
C ALA A 17 -8.79 -13.56 -2.19
N ALA A 18 -9.82 -13.78 -1.38
CA ALA A 18 -11.09 -13.04 -1.47
C ALA A 18 -10.89 -11.54 -1.15
N TYR A 19 -10.15 -11.23 -0.07
CA TYR A 19 -9.80 -9.86 0.31
C TYR A 19 -9.02 -9.15 -0.81
N LEU A 20 -7.97 -9.79 -1.32
CA LEU A 20 -7.19 -9.29 -2.43
C LEU A 20 -8.04 -9.09 -3.69
N GLY A 21 -8.95 -10.02 -3.99
CA GLY A 21 -9.89 -9.90 -5.11
C GLY A 21 -10.77 -8.67 -5.00
N ALA A 22 -11.30 -8.39 -3.80
CA ALA A 22 -12.14 -7.24 -3.56
C ALA A 22 -11.37 -5.91 -3.69
N ILE A 23 -10.20 -5.78 -3.05
CA ILE A 23 -9.46 -4.50 -3.08
C ILE A 23 -8.85 -4.21 -4.45
N THR A 24 -8.40 -5.25 -5.17
CA THR A 24 -7.76 -5.06 -6.49
C THR A 24 -8.75 -4.88 -7.63
N ALA A 25 -10.06 -5.10 -7.39
CA ALA A 25 -11.10 -4.81 -8.38
C ALA A 25 -11.13 -3.31 -8.75
N GLY A 26 -10.77 -2.43 -7.81
CA GLY A 26 -10.67 -0.98 -8.05
C GLY A 26 -9.52 -0.55 -8.97
N LEU A 27 -8.65 -1.47 -9.42
CA LEU A 27 -7.48 -1.13 -10.24
C LEU A 27 -7.77 -0.97 -11.74
N GLY A 28 -9.00 -1.23 -12.19
CA GLY A 28 -9.49 -0.88 -13.53
C GLY A 28 -9.02 -1.76 -14.71
N ASP A 29 -8.06 -2.66 -14.52
CA ASP A 29 -7.62 -3.64 -15.53
C ASP A 29 -7.36 -5.00 -14.88
N VAL A 30 -7.84 -6.08 -15.51
CA VAL A 30 -7.78 -7.45 -14.97
C VAL A 30 -6.33 -7.96 -14.82
N ARG A 31 -5.44 -7.61 -15.76
CA ARG A 31 -4.01 -7.94 -15.71
C ARG A 31 -3.31 -7.15 -14.61
N ARG A 32 -3.69 -5.89 -14.43
CA ARG A 32 -3.20 -5.06 -13.31
C ARG A 32 -3.64 -5.63 -11.96
N ALA A 33 -4.91 -6.00 -11.84
CA ALA A 33 -5.43 -6.66 -10.64
C ALA A 33 -4.69 -7.99 -10.37
N ALA A 34 -4.48 -8.82 -11.39
CA ALA A 34 -3.70 -10.05 -11.25
C ALA A 34 -2.26 -9.77 -10.78
N SER A 35 -1.60 -8.75 -11.34
CA SER A 35 -0.24 -8.35 -10.97
C SER A 35 -0.17 -7.82 -9.52
N ALA A 36 -1.13 -6.99 -9.11
CA ALA A 36 -1.22 -6.48 -7.75
C ALA A 36 -1.47 -7.60 -6.74
N ARG A 37 -2.35 -8.55 -7.06
CA ARG A 37 -2.58 -9.74 -6.23
C ARG A 37 -1.29 -10.56 -6.08
N ALA A 38 -0.58 -10.80 -7.19
CA ALA A 38 0.70 -11.50 -7.16
C ALA A 38 1.74 -10.74 -6.31
N TYR A 39 1.81 -9.41 -6.42
CA TYR A 39 2.71 -8.58 -5.62
C TYR A 39 2.42 -8.73 -4.12
N CYS A 40 1.16 -8.57 -3.71
CA CYS A 40 0.75 -8.73 -2.31
C CYS A 40 1.01 -10.14 -1.78
N THR A 41 0.74 -11.17 -2.58
CA THR A 41 1.10 -12.56 -2.23
C THR A 41 2.60 -12.70 -2.04
N GLY A 42 3.41 -12.16 -2.95
CA GLY A 42 4.88 -12.19 -2.87
C GLY A 42 5.44 -11.58 -1.59
N LEU A 43 4.82 -10.51 -1.09
CA LEU A 43 5.21 -9.87 0.17
C LEU A 43 5.01 -10.80 1.37
N LEU A 44 3.96 -11.64 1.35
CA LEU A 44 3.63 -12.57 2.43
C LEU A 44 4.32 -13.94 2.32
N LEU A 45 4.83 -14.31 1.14
CA LEU A 45 5.56 -15.56 0.96
C LEU A 45 6.85 -15.58 1.80
N PRO A 46 7.27 -16.75 2.32
CA PRO A 46 8.51 -16.86 3.09
C PRO A 46 9.74 -16.45 2.25
N GLY A 47 10.71 -15.84 2.93
CA GLY A 47 11.97 -15.40 2.33
C GLY A 47 12.42 -14.02 2.84
N GLU A 48 13.73 -13.84 2.96
CA GLU A 48 14.32 -12.62 3.54
C GLU A 48 14.14 -11.40 2.64
N ARG A 49 14.46 -11.53 1.34
CA ARG A 49 14.38 -10.42 0.39
C ARG A 49 12.98 -10.30 -0.24
N LYS A 50 12.36 -9.13 -0.03
CA LYS A 50 11.05 -8.73 -0.57
C LYS A 50 11.14 -7.78 -1.78
N SER A 51 12.29 -7.74 -2.46
CA SER A 51 12.41 -7.03 -3.74
C SER A 51 11.70 -7.79 -4.86
N VAL A 52 11.39 -7.08 -5.96
CA VAL A 52 10.54 -7.59 -7.05
C VAL A 52 11.07 -8.89 -7.66
N GLU A 53 12.38 -8.99 -7.91
CA GLU A 53 12.98 -10.17 -8.54
C GLU A 53 12.92 -11.44 -7.67
N PRO A 54 13.37 -11.44 -6.39
CA PRO A 54 13.16 -12.58 -5.50
C PRO A 54 11.68 -12.96 -5.33
N MET A 55 10.75 -11.99 -5.29
CA MET A 55 9.32 -12.31 -5.27
C MET A 55 8.86 -12.98 -6.56
N ALA A 56 9.29 -12.47 -7.71
CA ALA A 56 8.99 -13.05 -9.02
C ALA A 56 9.47 -14.51 -9.14
N ALA A 57 10.69 -14.79 -8.66
CA ALA A 57 11.26 -16.12 -8.65
C ALA A 57 10.49 -17.11 -7.79
N ARG A 58 9.86 -16.65 -6.69
CA ARG A 58 9.02 -17.50 -5.82
C ARG A 58 7.62 -17.70 -6.37
N ILE A 59 7.04 -16.67 -6.99
CA ILE A 59 5.67 -16.70 -7.50
C ILE A 59 5.58 -17.51 -8.80
N GLU A 60 6.50 -17.29 -9.75
CA GLU A 60 6.48 -17.95 -11.05
C GLU A 60 7.92 -18.33 -11.49
N PRO A 61 8.53 -19.37 -10.86
CA PRO A 61 9.92 -19.76 -11.09
C PRO A 61 10.25 -20.06 -12.56
N ALA A 62 9.28 -20.60 -13.32
CA ALA A 62 9.46 -20.91 -14.73
C ALA A 62 9.51 -19.67 -15.64
N ARG A 63 9.05 -18.51 -15.17
CA ARG A 63 8.92 -17.27 -15.97
C ARG A 63 9.30 -16.03 -15.17
N VAL A 64 10.41 -16.11 -14.43
CA VAL A 64 10.89 -15.05 -13.52
C VAL A 64 10.94 -13.68 -14.19
N GLN A 65 11.52 -13.58 -15.39
CA GLN A 65 11.66 -12.31 -16.10
C GLN A 65 10.30 -11.68 -16.43
N ALA A 66 9.36 -12.46 -16.98
CA ALA A 66 8.02 -11.97 -17.28
C ALA A 66 7.27 -11.56 -16.00
N LYS A 67 7.41 -12.34 -14.92
CA LYS A 67 6.81 -12.00 -13.63
C LYS A 67 7.43 -10.74 -13.04
N HIS A 68 8.74 -10.59 -13.08
CA HIS A 68 9.45 -9.39 -12.63
C HIS A 68 8.89 -8.15 -13.33
N GLN A 69 8.78 -8.17 -14.65
CA GLN A 69 8.26 -7.03 -15.42
C GLN A 69 6.81 -6.70 -15.04
N SER A 70 5.96 -7.72 -14.89
CA SER A 70 4.57 -7.56 -14.45
C SER A 70 4.44 -6.95 -13.05
N LEU A 71 5.24 -7.44 -12.09
CA LEU A 71 5.24 -6.93 -10.72
C LEU A 71 5.84 -5.51 -10.63
N HIS A 72 6.93 -5.25 -11.34
CA HIS A 72 7.55 -3.91 -11.38
C HIS A 72 6.59 -2.90 -12.02
N HIS A 73 5.94 -3.26 -13.13
CA HIS A 73 5.02 -2.38 -13.81
C HIS A 73 3.88 -1.91 -12.90
N VAL A 74 3.26 -2.82 -12.13
CA VAL A 74 2.13 -2.43 -11.27
C VAL A 74 2.53 -1.47 -10.16
N VAL A 75 3.74 -1.58 -9.59
CA VAL A 75 4.16 -0.70 -8.47
C VAL A 75 4.88 0.57 -8.91
N ALA A 76 5.39 0.64 -10.14
CA ALA A 76 6.24 1.74 -10.58
C ALA A 76 5.72 2.56 -11.77
N LYS A 77 4.84 1.99 -12.62
CA LYS A 77 4.47 2.60 -13.90
C LYS A 77 2.98 2.55 -14.24
N ALA A 78 2.24 1.60 -13.71
CA ALA A 78 0.83 1.45 -14.02
C ALA A 78 0.03 2.64 -13.47
N ALA A 79 -0.77 3.28 -14.32
CA ALA A 79 -1.67 4.36 -13.93
C ALA A 79 -2.94 3.81 -13.26
N TRP A 80 -2.84 3.44 -11.98
CA TRP A 80 -4.00 3.14 -11.13
C TRP A 80 -4.22 4.24 -10.10
N ASP A 81 -5.49 4.41 -9.72
CA ASP A 81 -5.92 5.37 -8.71
C ASP A 81 -5.70 4.77 -7.31
N ASP A 82 -4.80 5.37 -6.54
CA ASP A 82 -4.52 4.96 -5.17
C ASP A 82 -5.68 5.25 -4.21
N ALA A 83 -6.45 6.31 -4.48
CA ALA A 83 -7.66 6.62 -3.72
C ALA A 83 -8.76 5.57 -3.96
N ALA A 84 -8.88 5.03 -5.17
CA ALA A 84 -9.79 3.93 -5.47
C ALA A 84 -9.41 2.64 -4.74
N LEU A 85 -8.12 2.28 -4.73
CA LEU A 85 -7.63 1.13 -3.97
C LEU A 85 -7.88 1.32 -2.47
N LEU A 86 -7.57 2.49 -1.93
CA LEU A 86 -7.77 2.79 -0.51
C LEU A 86 -9.25 2.79 -0.12
N ARG A 87 -10.14 3.28 -0.98
CA ARG A 87 -11.60 3.18 -0.79
C ARG A 87 -12.05 1.73 -0.70
N ALA A 88 -11.58 0.87 -1.60
CA ALA A 88 -11.91 -0.55 -1.58
C ALA A 88 -11.40 -1.24 -0.30
N VAL A 89 -10.24 -0.84 0.23
CA VAL A 89 -9.76 -1.30 1.54
C VAL A 89 -10.72 -0.86 2.66
N ARG A 90 -11.16 0.40 2.68
CA ARG A 90 -12.13 0.91 3.68
C ARG A 90 -13.42 0.11 3.66
N GLU A 91 -13.99 -0.11 2.48
CA GLU A 91 -15.24 -0.86 2.29
C GLU A 91 -15.13 -2.32 2.78
N GLN A 92 -13.95 -2.93 2.66
CA GLN A 92 -13.71 -4.30 3.13
C GLN A 92 -13.43 -4.37 4.65
N VAL A 93 -12.67 -3.42 5.20
CA VAL A 93 -12.12 -3.53 6.56
C VAL A 93 -12.97 -2.79 7.59
N LEU A 94 -13.55 -1.63 7.27
CA LEU A 94 -14.28 -0.82 8.24
C LEU A 94 -15.50 -1.56 8.83
N PRO A 95 -16.34 -2.26 8.03
CA PRO A 95 -17.42 -3.06 8.60
C PRO A 95 -16.91 -4.19 9.51
N ALA A 96 -15.67 -4.64 9.31
CA ALA A 96 -15.07 -5.64 10.19
C ALA A 96 -14.66 -5.08 11.55
N ILE A 97 -14.17 -3.84 11.58
CA ILE A 97 -13.85 -3.12 12.81
C ILE A 97 -15.13 -2.75 13.56
N GLU A 98 -16.15 -2.25 12.86
CA GLU A 98 -17.39 -1.76 13.47
C GLU A 98 -18.26 -2.85 14.10
N ARG A 99 -18.10 -4.11 13.68
CA ARG A 99 -18.70 -5.27 14.38
C ARG A 99 -18.22 -5.41 15.83
N HIS A 100 -17.09 -4.80 16.19
CA HIS A 100 -16.53 -4.82 17.54
C HIS A 100 -16.74 -3.49 18.29
N GLY A 101 -17.47 -2.54 17.71
CA GLY A 101 -17.80 -1.25 18.32
C GLY A 101 -17.67 -0.09 17.34
N LEU A 102 -18.38 1.00 17.61
CA LEU A 102 -18.35 2.21 16.78
C LEU A 102 -16.95 2.82 16.72
N VAL A 103 -16.62 3.49 15.61
CA VAL A 103 -15.45 4.36 15.52
C VAL A 103 -15.54 5.45 16.58
N ARG A 104 -14.49 5.59 17.39
CA ARG A 104 -14.40 6.56 18.50
C ARG A 104 -13.26 7.55 18.35
N TYR A 105 -12.21 7.19 17.61
CA TYR A 105 -10.99 7.97 17.54
C TYR A 105 -10.61 8.27 16.09
N TRP A 106 -10.09 9.47 15.90
CA TRP A 106 -9.43 9.93 14.68
C TRP A 106 -7.98 10.22 15.04
N ILE A 107 -7.06 9.53 14.39
CA ILE A 107 -5.64 9.55 14.72
C ILE A 107 -4.90 10.10 13.51
N VAL A 108 -4.21 11.22 13.72
CA VAL A 108 -3.23 11.75 12.77
C VAL A 108 -1.86 11.29 13.22
N ASP A 109 -1.15 10.60 12.35
CA ASP A 109 0.17 10.05 12.66
C ASP A 109 1.09 10.15 11.45
N ASP A 110 2.35 10.50 11.69
CA ASP A 110 3.39 10.54 10.67
C ASP A 110 4.29 9.29 10.75
N THR A 111 4.50 8.65 9.60
CA THR A 111 5.37 7.47 9.48
C THR A 111 6.58 7.81 8.62
N GLY A 112 7.76 7.79 9.25
CA GLY A 112 9.04 7.99 8.58
C GLY A 112 9.58 6.71 7.95
N PHE A 113 9.90 6.75 6.66
CA PHE A 113 10.56 5.69 5.90
C PHE A 113 12.01 6.08 5.63
N PRO A 114 13.00 5.40 6.22
CA PRO A 114 14.41 5.65 5.92
C PRO A 114 14.69 5.49 4.43
N LYS A 115 15.46 6.42 3.86
CA LYS A 115 15.82 6.40 2.45
C LYS A 115 17.27 6.80 2.28
N GLN A 116 17.89 6.26 1.24
CA GLN A 116 19.20 6.69 0.78
C GLN A 116 19.05 7.48 -0.52
N GLY A 117 19.86 8.53 -0.68
CA GLY A 117 19.85 9.40 -1.85
C GLY A 117 18.77 10.48 -1.87
N THR A 118 18.60 11.14 -3.02
CA THR A 118 17.83 12.39 -3.18
C THR A 118 16.68 12.29 -4.18
N HIS A 119 16.47 11.14 -4.81
CA HIS A 119 15.53 11.00 -5.94
C HIS A 119 14.10 10.63 -5.54
N SER A 120 13.88 10.05 -4.36
CA SER A 120 12.55 9.66 -3.93
C SER A 120 11.76 10.88 -3.45
N VAL A 121 10.54 11.07 -3.94
CA VAL A 121 9.70 12.26 -3.64
C VAL A 121 9.69 12.61 -2.15
N GLY A 122 9.88 13.87 -1.76
CA GLY A 122 9.81 14.29 -0.36
C GLY A 122 10.93 13.74 0.55
N VAL A 123 11.96 13.06 0.00
CA VAL A 123 13.11 12.62 0.80
C VAL A 123 13.97 13.81 1.22
N ALA A 124 14.19 13.96 2.52
CA ALA A 124 15.04 14.99 3.07
C ALA A 124 15.62 14.55 4.41
N ARG A 125 16.62 15.30 4.90
CA ARG A 125 17.13 15.16 6.26
C ARG A 125 16.14 15.79 7.24
N GLN A 126 15.30 14.95 7.84
CA GLN A 126 14.21 15.35 8.74
C GLN A 126 14.03 14.29 9.83
N TYR A 127 13.17 14.54 10.82
CA TYR A 127 12.95 13.55 11.88
C TYR A 127 12.32 12.27 11.29
N CYS A 128 12.93 11.12 11.55
CA CYS A 128 12.44 9.82 11.12
C CYS A 128 12.00 9.03 12.35
N GLY A 129 10.67 8.90 12.55
CA GLY A 129 10.11 8.16 13.69
C GLY A 129 10.68 6.74 13.83
N GLN A 130 10.86 6.02 12.71
CA GLN A 130 11.44 4.66 12.71
C GLN A 130 12.89 4.61 13.22
N LEU A 131 13.68 5.67 13.04
CA LEU A 131 15.07 5.74 13.50
C LEU A 131 15.24 6.48 14.82
N GLY A 132 14.20 7.16 15.31
CA GLY A 132 14.24 7.97 16.54
C GLY A 132 15.19 9.18 16.46
N LYS A 133 15.54 9.63 15.26
CA LYS A 133 16.50 10.72 15.04
C LYS A 133 16.25 11.45 13.72
N GLN A 134 16.91 12.59 13.54
CA GLN A 134 17.00 13.23 12.23
C GLN A 134 17.94 12.45 11.31
N ASP A 135 17.41 12.01 10.17
CA ASP A 135 18.17 11.32 9.13
C ASP A 135 17.47 11.51 7.77
N ASN A 136 18.05 10.99 6.70
CA ASN A 136 17.43 11.04 5.39
C ASN A 136 16.23 10.07 5.32
N CYS A 137 15.03 10.62 5.23
CA CYS A 137 13.80 9.84 5.18
C CYS A 137 12.72 10.54 4.35
N GLN A 138 11.73 9.74 3.95
CA GLN A 138 10.42 10.21 3.50
C GLN A 138 9.44 10.11 4.66
N VAL A 139 8.42 10.96 4.71
CA VAL A 139 7.39 10.91 5.74
C VAL A 139 6.03 10.85 5.06
N ALA A 140 5.21 9.85 5.41
CA ALA A 140 3.79 9.85 5.05
C ALA A 140 2.97 10.24 6.29
N VAL A 141 2.09 11.22 6.14
CA VAL A 141 1.11 11.59 7.15
C VAL A 141 -0.16 10.84 6.85
N SER A 142 -0.66 10.10 7.83
CA SER A 142 -1.86 9.28 7.71
C SER A 142 -2.98 9.80 8.63
N LEU A 143 -4.21 9.58 8.18
CA LEU A 143 -5.41 9.69 9.01
C LEU A 143 -5.97 8.30 9.19
N SER A 144 -6.05 7.85 10.43
CA SER A 144 -6.62 6.57 10.81
C SER A 144 -7.89 6.77 11.63
N VAL A 145 -8.87 5.88 11.43
CA VAL A 145 -10.02 5.75 12.33
C VAL A 145 -9.81 4.55 13.23
N ALA A 146 -10.29 4.62 14.47
CA ALA A 146 -10.13 3.52 15.41
C ALA A 146 -11.31 3.41 16.39
N ASN A 147 -11.45 2.21 16.95
CA ASN A 147 -12.18 1.93 18.17
C ASN A 147 -11.21 1.26 19.17
N ASP A 148 -11.70 0.80 20.32
CA ASP A 148 -10.87 0.18 21.36
C ASP A 148 -10.25 -1.17 20.95
N GLN A 149 -10.58 -1.71 19.77
CA GLN A 149 -10.18 -3.03 19.31
C GLN A 149 -9.26 -3.00 18.09
N ALA A 150 -9.40 -2.00 17.21
CA ALA A 150 -8.62 -1.91 15.99
C ALA A 150 -8.56 -0.48 15.43
N SER A 151 -7.59 -0.26 14.55
CA SER A 151 -7.43 0.96 13.76
C SER A 151 -7.25 0.65 12.27
N LEU A 152 -7.63 1.59 11.41
CA LEU A 152 -7.48 1.53 9.96
C LEU A 152 -7.02 2.88 9.41
N PRO A 153 -5.88 2.96 8.73
CA PRO A 153 -5.52 4.12 7.91
C PRO A 153 -6.54 4.31 6.78
N ILE A 154 -7.24 5.43 6.81
CA ILE A 154 -8.26 5.78 5.81
C ILE A 154 -7.76 6.81 4.83
N ALA A 155 -6.76 7.63 5.15
CA ALA A 155 -6.14 8.53 4.18
C ALA A 155 -4.65 8.64 4.47
N TYR A 156 -3.88 8.93 3.44
CA TYR A 156 -2.49 9.31 3.60
C TYR A 156 -2.05 10.28 2.51
N ARG A 157 -1.07 11.10 2.85
CA ARG A 157 -0.34 11.97 1.94
C ARG A 157 1.14 11.92 2.28
N LEU A 158 1.96 12.02 1.26
CA LEU A 158 3.38 12.21 1.46
C LEU A 158 3.62 13.65 1.92
N TYR A 159 4.36 13.83 3.01
CA TYR A 159 4.84 15.14 3.42
C TYR A 159 5.89 15.61 2.42
N LEU A 160 5.71 16.82 1.88
CA LEU A 160 6.65 17.44 0.95
C LEU A 160 7.40 18.55 1.70
N PRO A 161 8.68 18.34 2.07
CA PRO A 161 9.46 19.36 2.76
C PRO A 161 9.59 20.64 1.92
N GLU A 162 9.79 21.78 2.57
CA GLU A 162 9.92 23.08 1.90
C GLU A 162 10.99 23.08 0.81
N ALA A 163 12.16 22.46 1.07
CA ALA A 163 13.24 22.33 0.10
C ALA A 163 12.85 21.53 -1.17
N TRP A 164 11.83 20.66 -1.10
CA TRP A 164 11.23 20.02 -2.27
C TRP A 164 10.17 20.92 -2.91
N ALA A 165 9.29 21.50 -2.09
CA ALA A 165 8.20 22.35 -2.58
C ALA A 165 8.71 23.55 -3.39
N ALA A 166 9.82 24.14 -2.95
CA ALA A 166 10.48 25.29 -3.55
C ALA A 166 11.38 24.96 -4.76
N ASP A 167 11.56 23.68 -5.11
CA ASP A 167 12.39 23.24 -6.25
C ASP A 167 11.50 22.73 -7.41
N PRO A 168 11.12 23.60 -8.36
CA PRO A 168 10.23 23.23 -9.47
C PRO A 168 10.88 22.24 -10.44
N VAL A 169 12.21 22.27 -10.61
CA VAL A 169 12.94 21.35 -11.49
C VAL A 169 12.88 19.93 -10.93
N ARG A 170 13.11 19.79 -9.62
CA ARG A 170 13.02 18.51 -8.92
C ARG A 170 11.60 17.97 -8.86
N ARG A 171 10.59 18.83 -8.64
CA ARG A 171 9.17 18.46 -8.68
C ARG A 171 8.76 17.94 -10.05
N ALA A 172 9.11 18.65 -11.12
CA ALA A 172 8.81 18.23 -12.49
C ALA A 172 9.45 16.88 -12.83
N LYS A 173 10.72 16.66 -12.46
CA LYS A 173 11.42 15.37 -12.70
C LYS A 173 10.75 14.19 -12.00
N ALA A 174 10.12 14.43 -10.85
CA ALA A 174 9.47 13.40 -10.04
C ALA A 174 7.94 13.39 -10.16
N GLU A 175 7.40 14.12 -11.14
CA GLU A 175 5.96 14.21 -11.43
C GLU A 175 5.12 14.69 -10.22
N VAL A 176 5.71 15.55 -9.39
CA VAL A 176 5.03 16.21 -8.27
C VAL A 176 4.36 17.49 -8.79
N PRO A 177 3.03 17.65 -8.63
CA PRO A 177 2.32 18.87 -9.01
C PRO A 177 2.89 20.12 -8.34
#